data_AF-S3ZF63-F1
#
_entry.id   AF-S3ZF63-F1
#
_cell.length_a   1.000
_cell.length_b   1.000
_cell.length_c   1.000
_cell.angle_alpha   90.00
_cell.angle_beta   90.00
_cell.angle_gamma   90.00
#
_symmetry.space_group_name_H-M   'P 1'
#
loop_
_entity.id
_entity.type
_entity.pdbx_description
1 polymer ?
#
loop_
_entity_poly.entity_id
_entity_poly.type
_entity_poly.pdbx_seq_one_letter_code
_entity_poly.pdbx_strand_id
1 'polypeptide(L)' 'MCDRIYTMAEGRLTGEVTRAEATQEVLMRHMTAHRS' A
#
# COMPACT_ATOMS: atom_id res chain seq x y z
N MET A 1 -0.57 8.12 -16.68
CA MET A 1 -1.24 6.92 -16.12
C MET A 1 -0.89 6.87 -14.64
N CYS A 2 -1.89 6.92 -13.77
CA CYS A 2 -1.73 6.88 -12.31
C CYS A 2 -2.52 5.69 -11.77
N ASP A 3 -2.12 4.49 -12.20
CA ASP A 3 -2.83 3.24 -11.87
C ASP A 3 -2.15 2.46 -10.75
N ARG A 4 -1.14 3.06 -10.11
CA ARG A 4 -0.38 2.51 -8.98
C ARG A 4 -0.59 3.36 -7.74
N ILE A 5 -0.94 2.71 -6.65
CA ILE A 5 -1.08 3.29 -5.32
C ILE A 5 0.07 2.73 -4.48
N TYR A 6 0.91 3.62 -3.98
CA TYR A 6 1.96 3.27 -3.04
C TYR A 6 1.47 3.49 -1.62
N THR A 7 1.73 2.53 -0.75
CA THR A 7 1.45 2.67 0.68
C THR A 7 2.74 2.97 1.43
N MET A 8 2.63 3.76 2.48
CA MET A 8 3.75 4.10 3.35
C MET A 8 3.36 3.92 4.81
N ALA A 9 4.34 3.49 5.62
CA ALA A 9 4.27 3.45 7.07
C ALA A 9 5.63 3.89 7.62
N GLU A 10 5.64 4.69 8.69
CA GLU A 10 6.88 5.17 9.34
C GLU A 10 7.88 5.83 8.36
N GLY A 11 7.38 6.57 7.37
CA GLY A 11 8.22 7.21 6.35
C GLY A 11 8.87 6.25 5.35
N ARG A 12 8.53 4.95 5.37
CA ARG A 12 9.02 3.93 4.43
C ARG A 12 7.91 3.45 3.52
N LEU A 13 8.24 3.16 2.26
CA LEU A 13 7.34 2.48 1.33
C LEU A 13 7.12 1.03 1.79
N THR A 14 5.86 0.64 1.93
CA THR A 14 5.46 -0.68 2.45
C THR A 14 4.73 -1.55 1.42
N GLY A 15 4.33 -0.96 0.29
CA GLY A 15 3.62 -1.68 -0.75
C GLY A 15 3.38 -0.83 -2.00
N GLU A 16 3.16 -1.53 -3.10
CA GLU A 16 2.64 -0.99 -4.36
C GLU A 16 1.45 -1.85 -4.75
N VAL A 17 0.32 -1.21 -5.02
CA VAL A 17 -0.95 -1.86 -5.33
C VAL A 17 -1.50 -1.24 -6.61
N THR A 18 -2.02 -2.05 -7.54
CA THR A 18 -2.73 -1.48 -8.69
C THR A 18 -4.07 -0.90 -8.26
N ARG A 19 -4.60 0.05 -9.03
CA ARG A 19 -5.93 0.61 -8.79
C ARG A 19 -7.02 -0.47 -8.71
N ALA A 20 -6.89 -1.53 -9.51
CA ALA A 20 -7.86 -2.62 -9.54
C ALA A 20 -7.87 -3.47 -8.25
N GLU A 21 -6.76 -3.51 -7.53
CA GLU A 21 -6.55 -4.34 -6.35
C GLU A 21 -6.67 -3.56 -5.03
N ALA A 22 -6.80 -2.23 -5.12
CA ALA A 22 -6.79 -1.31 -3.98
C ALA A 22 -8.11 -1.32 -3.18
N THR A 23 -8.42 -2.45 -2.56
CA THR A 23 -9.48 -2.54 -1.57
C THR A 23 -9.04 -1.92 -0.24
N GLN A 24 -9.99 -1.51 0.60
CA GLN A 24 -9.71 -0.95 1.92
C GLN A 24 -8.84 -1.89 2.77
N GLU A 25 -9.14 -3.18 2.76
CA GLU A 25 -8.40 -4.18 3.53
C GLU A 25 -6.95 -4.33 3.04
N VAL A 26 -6.75 -4.37 1.72
CA VAL A 26 -5.41 -4.44 1.11
C VAL A 26 -4.59 -3.20 1.51
N LEU A 27 -5.17 -2.01 1.40
CA LEU A 27 -4.48 -0.77 1.78
C LEU A 27 -4.13 -0.75 3.28
N MET A 28 -5.08 -1.09 4.15
CA MET A 28 -4.87 -1.15 5.60
C MET A 28 -3.75 -2.14 5.97
N ARG A 29 -3.73 -3.32 5.33
CA ARG A 29 -2.68 -4.32 5.53
C ARG A 29 -1.30 -3.76 5.21
N HIS A 30 -1.14 -3.08 4.08
CA HIS A 30 0.16 -2.51 3.73
C HIS A 30 0.53 -1.27 4.55
N MET A 31 -0.44 -0.45 4.98
CA MET A 31 -0.19 0.74 5.81
C MET A 31 0.17 0.42 7.26
N THR A 32 -0.14 -0.80 7.72
CA THR A 32 0.18 -1.28 9.08
C THR A 32 1.23 -2.38 9.10
N ALA A 33 1.58 -2.94 7.94
CA ALA A 33 2.63 -3.93 7.83
C ALA A 33 4.00 -3.33 8.16
N HIS A 34 4.61 -3.81 9.24
CA HIS A 34 6.00 -3.57 9.56
C HIS A 34 6.84 -4.66 8.85
N ARG A 35 7.50 -4.31 7.73
CA ARG A 35 8.50 -5.20 7.13
C ARG A 35 9.72 -5.20 8.04
N SER A 36 9.93 -6.30 8.77
CA SER A 36 11.22 -6.66 9.38
C SER A 36 12.24 -7.02 8.29
#